data_AF-A0A9R1N0U3-F1
#
_entry.id   AF-A0A9R1N0U3-F1
#
_cell.length_a   1.000
_cell.length_b   1.000
_cell.length_c   1.000
_cell.angle_alpha   90.00
_cell.angle_beta   90.00
_cell.angle_gamma   90.00
#
_symmetry.space_group_name_H-M   'P 1'
#
loop_
_entity.id
_entity.type
_entity.pdbx_description
1 polymer ?
#
loop_
_entity_poly.entity_id
_entity_poly.type
_entity_poly.pdbx_seq_one_letter_code
_entity_poly.pdbx_strand_id
1 'polypeptide(L)'
;VLETGDFDRARVHPKFLHTNATSHKWAFGAIAELLDNAVDEICNGATFVKVDKSINLKDSSPMLVFQDDGGGMDPEGVRQCMSLGFSTKKSKTTIGQYGNGFKTSTMRLGADAIVFTRAIRGSNVTLSVGLLSYTFLRRTMKDDIVVPVLDFQIQDDHIVPLVYGSQGDWDSSLKIILDWSPFSSMEELLQQFKDIESHGTKVVIYDLWMNDDGLLELDFDDDDEDILLRDQAKATAGTTKIQKEIIEQHISHRLRFSLRAYTSILYLKKYANFQIILRGKVVEHINIAHDLKFKKIFTYKPQVTHDSQVVSVKVDVGFAKEAPVLGIFGMNVYHKNRLIMPFWKVLQEGSSRGRSVVGVLEANFIEPAHDKQDFERTPLFIRLET
;
A
#
# COMPACT_ATOMS: atom_id res chain seq x y z
N VAL A 1 24.09 36.51 -4.91
CA VAL A 1 23.87 35.51 -5.97
C VAL A 1 25.07 34.59 -5.91
N LEU A 2 24.95 33.46 -5.23
CA LEU A 2 26.00 32.43 -5.20
C LEU A 2 25.77 31.56 -6.43
N GLU A 3 26.74 31.57 -7.35
CA GLU A 3 26.78 30.67 -8.49
C GLU A 3 26.70 29.23 -7.98
N THR A 4 25.65 28.52 -8.37
CA THR A 4 25.52 27.09 -8.15
C THR A 4 26.57 26.40 -9.02
N GLY A 5 27.72 26.14 -8.42
CA GLY A 5 28.82 25.41 -9.04
C GLY A 5 28.36 24.06 -9.60
N ASP A 6 29.02 23.68 -10.69
CA ASP A 6 28.82 22.51 -11.54
C ASP A 6 29.18 21.21 -10.81
N PHE A 7 28.43 20.87 -9.76
CA PHE A 7 28.55 19.60 -9.07
C PHE A 7 27.72 18.54 -9.78
N ASP A 8 28.34 17.40 -10.07
CA ASP A 8 27.64 16.23 -10.59
C ASP A 8 26.51 15.82 -9.65
N ARG A 9 25.27 15.84 -10.16
CA ARG A 9 24.10 15.38 -9.42
C ARG A 9 24.06 13.85 -9.46
N ALA A 10 23.72 13.24 -8.33
CA ALA A 10 23.43 11.81 -8.27
C ALA A 10 22.30 11.48 -9.25
N ARG A 11 22.60 10.60 -10.21
CA ARG A 11 21.65 10.10 -11.21
C ARG A 11 21.16 8.73 -10.81
N VAL A 12 19.89 8.47 -11.07
CA VAL A 12 19.27 7.18 -10.76
C VAL A 12 18.91 6.50 -12.07
N HIS A 13 19.60 5.40 -12.35
CA HIS A 13 19.34 4.59 -13.53
C HIS A 13 17.99 3.85 -13.40
N PRO A 14 17.16 3.72 -14.46
CA PRO A 14 15.83 3.10 -14.39
C PRO A 14 15.78 1.69 -13.77
N LYS A 15 16.85 0.90 -13.89
CA LYS A 15 17.00 -0.39 -13.19
C LYS A 15 16.77 -0.30 -11.67
N PHE A 16 17.07 0.86 -11.07
CA PHE A 16 16.85 1.09 -9.65
C PHE A 16 15.37 0.98 -9.25
N LEU A 17 14.41 1.36 -10.11
CA LEU A 17 12.97 1.21 -9.80
C LEU A 17 12.61 -0.25 -9.51
N HIS A 18 13.13 -1.16 -10.32
CA HIS A 18 12.93 -2.59 -10.15
C HIS A 18 13.73 -3.15 -8.96
N THR A 19 14.99 -2.75 -8.78
CA THR A 19 15.80 -3.19 -7.62
C THR A 19 15.18 -2.72 -6.31
N ASN A 20 14.68 -1.49 -6.23
CA ASN A 20 14.05 -0.96 -5.03
C ASN A 20 12.74 -1.70 -4.70
N ALA A 21 11.96 -2.09 -5.71
CA ALA A 21 10.74 -2.87 -5.57
C ALA A 21 10.95 -4.24 -4.89
N THR A 22 12.16 -4.81 -4.95
CA THR A 22 12.49 -6.09 -4.30
C THR A 22 12.42 -6.05 -2.76
N SER A 23 12.30 -4.85 -2.16
CA SER A 23 12.03 -4.71 -0.72
C SER A 23 10.68 -5.31 -0.31
N HIS A 24 9.66 -5.26 -1.17
CA HIS A 24 8.41 -5.96 -0.93
C HIS A 24 8.49 -7.40 -1.44
N LYS A 25 8.65 -8.36 -0.53
CA LYS A 25 8.57 -9.79 -0.90
C LYS A 25 7.13 -10.22 -1.17
N TRP A 26 6.18 -9.65 -0.44
CA TRP A 26 4.76 -10.01 -0.48
C TRP A 26 3.93 -8.93 -1.16
N ALA A 27 3.16 -9.29 -2.19
CA ALA A 27 2.37 -8.33 -2.97
C ALA A 27 1.35 -7.58 -2.12
N PHE A 28 0.69 -8.22 -1.15
CA PHE A 28 -0.25 -7.52 -0.26
C PHE A 28 0.43 -6.46 0.61
N GLY A 29 1.72 -6.62 0.93
CA GLY A 29 2.50 -5.58 1.60
C GLY A 29 2.61 -4.30 0.77
N ALA A 30 2.84 -4.43 -0.55
CA ALA A 30 2.84 -3.31 -1.50
C ALA A 30 1.44 -2.69 -1.67
N ILE A 31 0.39 -3.51 -1.72
CA ILE A 31 -1.00 -3.01 -1.75
C ILE A 31 -1.30 -2.20 -0.48
N ALA A 32 -0.86 -2.68 0.68
CA ALA A 32 -1.11 -2.01 1.95
C ALA A 32 -0.38 -0.68 2.09
N GLU A 33 0.80 -0.50 1.48
CA GLU A 33 1.45 0.81 1.36
C GLU A 33 0.60 1.84 0.58
N LEU A 34 -0.09 1.40 -0.47
CA LEU A 34 -1.01 2.26 -1.23
C LEU A 34 -2.27 2.58 -0.43
N LEU A 35 -2.81 1.62 0.32
CA LEU A 35 -3.91 1.87 1.26
C LEU A 35 -3.49 2.84 2.36
N ASP A 36 -2.28 2.72 2.89
CA ASP A 36 -1.74 3.62 3.92
C ASP A 36 -1.69 5.08 3.42
N ASN A 37 -1.38 5.30 2.13
CA ASN A 37 -1.41 6.64 1.56
C ASN A 37 -2.81 7.24 1.51
N ALA A 38 -3.83 6.45 1.15
CA ALA A 38 -5.22 6.90 1.15
C ALA A 38 -5.75 7.12 2.58
N VAL A 39 -5.35 6.28 3.54
CA VAL A 39 -5.69 6.44 4.96
C VAL A 39 -5.07 7.69 5.55
N ASP A 40 -3.83 8.03 5.17
CA ASP A 40 -3.21 9.29 5.58
C ASP A 40 -4.01 10.52 5.11
N GLU A 41 -4.78 10.41 4.02
CA GLU A 41 -5.63 11.48 3.47
C GLU A 41 -6.97 11.65 4.21
N ILE A 42 -7.27 10.84 5.24
CA ILE A 42 -8.42 11.07 6.13
C ILE A 42 -8.35 12.48 6.75
N CYS A 43 -7.14 12.98 7.03
CA CYS A 43 -6.96 14.33 7.55
C CYS A 43 -7.31 15.43 6.53
N ASN A 44 -7.34 15.09 5.24
CA ASN A 44 -7.75 15.94 4.13
C ASN A 44 -9.17 15.63 3.63
N GLY A 45 -9.96 14.87 4.39
CA GLY A 45 -11.36 14.61 4.10
C GLY A 45 -11.66 13.31 3.36
N ALA A 46 -10.68 12.42 3.14
CA ALA A 46 -10.94 11.12 2.53
C ALA A 46 -11.98 10.32 3.34
N THR A 47 -12.96 9.76 2.64
CA THR A 47 -14.00 8.89 3.20
C THR A 47 -13.95 7.46 2.67
N PHE A 48 -13.19 7.20 1.60
CA PHE A 48 -12.96 5.84 1.13
C PHE A 48 -11.65 5.67 0.38
N VAL A 49 -11.25 4.40 0.24
CA VAL A 49 -10.37 3.92 -0.81
C VAL A 49 -10.99 2.70 -1.47
N LYS A 50 -11.01 2.69 -2.80
CA LYS A 50 -11.44 1.57 -3.64
C LYS A 50 -10.21 0.86 -4.17
N VAL A 51 -10.22 -0.47 -4.13
CA VAL A 51 -9.23 -1.33 -4.79
C VAL A 51 -10.00 -2.26 -5.73
N ASP A 52 -9.73 -2.17 -7.02
CA ASP A 52 -10.50 -2.93 -8.02
C ASP A 52 -9.64 -3.43 -9.19
N LYS A 53 -10.21 -4.36 -9.96
CA LYS A 53 -9.69 -4.80 -11.25
C LYS A 53 -10.29 -3.91 -12.34
N SER A 54 -9.48 -3.51 -13.30
CA SER A 54 -9.96 -3.01 -14.58
C SER A 54 -9.27 -3.75 -15.73
N ILE A 55 -9.77 -3.60 -16.94
CA ILE A 55 -9.20 -4.24 -18.14
C ILE A 55 -8.59 -3.17 -19.02
N ASN A 56 -7.34 -3.36 -19.41
CA ASN A 56 -6.69 -2.56 -20.42
C ASN A 56 -7.34 -2.84 -21.77
N LEU A 57 -7.96 -1.84 -22.39
CA LEU A 57 -8.66 -2.03 -23.66
C LEU A 57 -7.72 -2.22 -24.85
N LYS A 58 -6.43 -1.87 -24.72
CA LYS A 58 -5.43 -2.05 -25.79
C LYS A 58 -5.08 -3.52 -26.04
N ASP A 59 -4.99 -4.33 -24.98
CA ASP A 59 -4.48 -5.71 -25.04
C ASP A 59 -5.29 -6.71 -24.20
N SER A 60 -6.38 -6.28 -23.58
CA SER A 60 -7.22 -7.08 -22.68
C SER A 60 -6.51 -7.58 -21.41
N SER A 61 -5.35 -7.02 -21.06
CA SER A 61 -4.65 -7.36 -19.82
C SER A 61 -5.35 -6.77 -18.59
N PRO A 62 -5.32 -7.45 -17.43
CA PRO A 62 -5.87 -6.90 -16.20
C PRO A 62 -4.96 -5.82 -15.62
N MET A 63 -5.58 -4.80 -15.03
CA MET A 63 -4.94 -3.70 -14.32
C MET A 63 -5.50 -3.62 -12.90
N LEU A 64 -4.65 -3.21 -11.96
CA LEU A 64 -5.04 -2.97 -10.57
C LEU A 64 -5.26 -1.47 -10.36
N VAL A 65 -6.43 -1.11 -9.83
CA VAL A 65 -6.85 0.29 -9.63
C VAL A 65 -7.00 0.57 -8.15
N PHE A 66 -6.38 1.67 -7.70
CA PHE A 66 -6.63 2.28 -6.40
C PHE A 66 -7.28 3.63 -6.62
N GLN A 67 -8.35 3.94 -5.89
CA GLN A 67 -9.00 5.24 -5.98
C GLN A 67 -9.48 5.71 -4.62
N ASP A 68 -9.01 6.87 -4.18
CA ASP A 68 -9.47 7.56 -2.98
C ASP A 68 -10.12 8.90 -3.31
N ASP A 69 -10.93 9.39 -2.38
CA ASP A 69 -11.53 10.73 -2.37
C ASP A 69 -10.79 11.68 -1.42
N GLY A 70 -9.49 11.47 -1.21
CA GLY A 70 -8.64 12.34 -0.41
C GLY A 70 -8.41 13.71 -1.04
N GLY A 71 -7.54 14.53 -0.44
CA GLY A 71 -7.37 15.93 -0.85
C GLY A 71 -6.72 16.15 -2.23
N GLY A 72 -6.28 15.05 -2.87
CA GLY A 72 -5.56 15.05 -4.13
C GLY A 72 -4.22 15.79 -4.07
N MET A 73 -3.49 15.75 -5.19
CA MET A 73 -2.22 16.45 -5.34
C MET A 73 -2.36 17.57 -6.37
N ASP A 74 -1.81 18.74 -6.04
CA ASP A 74 -1.59 19.78 -7.03
C ASP A 74 -0.41 19.40 -7.94
N PRO A 75 -0.13 20.14 -9.02
CA PRO A 75 0.95 19.83 -9.96
C PRO A 75 2.31 19.57 -9.29
N GLU A 76 2.64 20.35 -8.26
CA GLU A 76 3.89 20.18 -7.54
C GLU A 76 3.88 18.94 -6.65
N GLY A 77 2.75 18.65 -5.99
CA GLY A 77 2.53 17.41 -5.26
C GLY A 77 2.72 16.16 -6.12
N VAL A 78 2.24 16.15 -7.38
CA VAL A 78 2.46 15.02 -8.30
C VAL A 78 3.93 14.85 -8.63
N ARG A 79 4.65 15.94 -8.94
CA ARG A 79 6.09 15.90 -9.21
C ARG A 79 6.87 15.35 -8.02
N GLN A 80 6.53 15.77 -6.81
CA GLN A 80 7.13 15.24 -5.58
C GLN A 80 6.76 13.77 -5.34
N CYS A 81 5.51 13.39 -5.59
CA CYS A 81 5.04 12.01 -5.51
C CYS A 81 5.78 11.08 -6.47
N MET A 82 6.21 11.59 -7.63
CA MET A 82 6.97 10.82 -8.62
C MET A 82 8.49 10.85 -8.40
N SER A 83 9.00 11.86 -7.69
CA SER A 83 10.44 12.01 -7.40
C SER A 83 10.90 11.13 -6.23
N LEU A 84 12.03 10.44 -6.37
CA LEU A 84 12.58 9.58 -5.32
C LEU A 84 13.01 10.38 -4.08
N GLY A 85 12.73 9.86 -2.88
CA GLY A 85 13.20 10.45 -1.61
C GLY A 85 12.48 11.73 -1.14
N PHE A 86 11.42 12.18 -1.82
CA PHE A 86 10.63 13.33 -1.38
C PHE A 86 9.42 12.90 -0.54
N SER A 87 9.35 13.43 0.68
CA SER A 87 8.19 13.31 1.57
C SER A 87 8.00 14.63 2.32
N THR A 88 6.83 15.24 2.16
CA THR A 88 6.40 16.40 2.96
C THR A 88 5.74 15.97 4.28
N LYS A 89 5.40 14.68 4.42
CA LYS A 89 4.78 14.08 5.62
C LYS A 89 5.80 13.99 6.75
N LYS A 90 5.94 15.08 7.51
CA LYS A 90 6.77 15.17 8.74
C LYS A 90 5.99 14.93 10.03
N SER A 91 4.70 14.59 9.94
CA SER A 91 3.87 14.37 11.13
C SER A 91 4.20 13.03 11.78
N LYS A 92 4.26 13.00 13.12
CA LYS A 92 4.41 11.75 13.88
C LYS A 92 3.23 10.78 13.69
N THR A 93 2.10 11.24 13.16
CA THR A 93 0.86 10.47 13.05
C THR A 93 0.62 9.82 11.68
N THR A 94 1.41 10.15 10.65
CA THR A 94 1.25 9.57 9.31
C THR A 94 2.00 8.25 9.20
N ILE A 95 1.43 7.31 8.45
CA ILE A 95 2.05 5.99 8.22
C ILE A 95 3.18 6.13 7.19
N GLY A 96 2.97 6.94 6.14
CA GLY A 96 4.00 7.27 5.15
C GLY A 96 5.00 8.30 5.65
N GLN A 97 6.29 7.94 5.69
CA GLN A 97 7.36 8.84 6.15
C GLN A 97 8.53 8.96 5.15
N TYR A 98 8.84 7.90 4.40
CA TYR A 98 10.09 7.79 3.64
C TYR A 98 10.03 8.29 2.18
N GLY A 99 8.86 8.67 1.66
CA GLY A 99 8.73 9.21 0.30
C GLY A 99 8.96 8.20 -0.84
N ASN A 100 9.19 6.93 -0.52
CA ASN A 100 9.48 5.86 -1.48
C ASN A 100 8.35 4.83 -1.63
N GLY A 101 7.43 4.74 -0.66
CA GLY A 101 6.40 3.69 -0.61
C GLY A 101 5.59 3.55 -1.89
N PHE A 102 5.14 4.67 -2.49
CA PHE A 102 4.42 4.67 -3.77
C PHE A 102 5.23 4.00 -4.88
N LYS A 103 6.45 4.49 -5.17
CA LYS A 103 7.28 4.01 -6.28
C LYS A 103 7.64 2.53 -6.10
N THR A 104 8.04 2.16 -4.89
CA THR A 104 8.40 0.77 -4.56
C THR A 104 7.21 -0.17 -4.73
N SER A 105 6.04 0.25 -4.26
CA SER A 105 4.82 -0.57 -4.28
C SER A 105 4.26 -0.75 -5.68
N THR A 106 4.18 0.34 -6.47
CA THR A 106 3.69 0.24 -7.85
C THR A 106 4.62 -0.64 -8.69
N MET A 107 5.94 -0.42 -8.58
CA MET A 107 6.95 -1.21 -9.32
C MET A 107 7.04 -2.67 -8.84
N ARG A 108 6.57 -3.00 -7.63
CA ARG A 108 6.44 -4.38 -7.15
C ARG A 108 5.24 -5.10 -7.75
N LEU A 109 4.17 -4.37 -8.07
CA LEU A 109 2.90 -4.94 -8.53
C LEU A 109 2.84 -5.04 -10.07
N GLY A 110 3.40 -4.06 -10.77
CA GLY A 110 3.52 -4.08 -12.23
C GLY A 110 4.72 -3.30 -12.73
N ALA A 111 4.99 -3.41 -14.03
CA ALA A 111 6.07 -2.66 -14.66
C ALA A 111 5.73 -1.16 -14.76
N ASP A 112 4.45 -0.81 -14.84
CA ASP A 112 4.02 0.53 -15.20
C ASP A 112 2.84 1.00 -14.36
N ALA A 113 2.83 2.28 -14.01
CA ALA A 113 1.76 2.90 -13.25
C ALA A 113 1.47 4.32 -13.72
N ILE A 114 0.19 4.65 -13.81
CA ILE A 114 -0.30 5.99 -14.16
C ILE A 114 -1.18 6.51 -13.03
N VAL A 115 -0.99 7.78 -12.67
CA VAL A 115 -1.69 8.47 -11.60
C VAL A 115 -2.53 9.58 -12.19
N PHE A 116 -3.80 9.61 -11.82
CA PHE A 116 -4.72 10.71 -12.06
C PHE A 116 -5.04 11.33 -10.71
N THR A 117 -4.96 12.64 -10.60
CA THR A 117 -5.31 13.31 -9.35
C THR A 117 -5.95 14.66 -9.59
N ARG A 118 -6.94 14.97 -8.76
CA ARG A 118 -7.67 16.23 -8.78
C ARG A 118 -7.49 16.89 -7.42
N ALA A 119 -7.02 18.13 -7.42
CA ALA A 119 -6.85 18.90 -6.20
C ALA A 119 -7.56 20.24 -6.29
N ILE A 120 -8.12 20.66 -5.16
CA ILE A 120 -8.67 22.00 -4.96
C ILE A 120 -7.75 22.72 -3.96
N ARG A 121 -7.19 23.85 -4.38
CA ARG A 121 -6.34 24.72 -3.55
C ARG A 121 -6.82 26.17 -3.68
N GLY A 122 -7.61 26.62 -2.71
CA GLY A 122 -8.32 27.91 -2.81
C GLY A 122 -9.31 27.89 -3.96
N SER A 123 -9.20 28.85 -4.89
CA SER A 123 -10.02 28.92 -6.11
C SER A 123 -9.49 28.04 -7.26
N ASN A 124 -8.31 27.44 -7.12
CA ASN A 124 -7.67 26.70 -8.20
C ASN A 124 -8.05 25.22 -8.13
N VAL A 125 -8.66 24.73 -9.20
CA VAL A 125 -8.91 23.30 -9.41
C VAL A 125 -7.94 22.80 -10.48
N THR A 126 -7.07 21.88 -10.10
CA THR A 126 -6.06 21.29 -10.99
C THR A 126 -6.31 19.81 -11.17
N LEU A 127 -6.05 19.33 -12.39
CA LEU A 127 -6.07 17.93 -12.76
C LEU A 127 -4.67 17.57 -13.24
N SER A 128 -4.09 16.50 -12.73
CA SER A 128 -2.73 16.10 -13.10
C SER A 128 -2.70 14.62 -13.43
N VAL A 129 -1.96 14.28 -14.48
CA VAL A 129 -1.66 12.92 -14.92
C VAL A 129 -0.16 12.70 -14.85
N GLY A 130 0.30 11.69 -14.12
CA GLY A 130 1.72 11.35 -14.04
C GLY A 130 1.96 9.90 -14.40
N LEU A 131 2.96 9.63 -15.23
CA LEU A 131 3.30 8.28 -15.69
C LEU A 131 4.66 7.83 -15.16
N LEU A 132 4.67 6.76 -14.36
CA LEU A 132 5.86 6.04 -13.96
C LEU A 132 5.93 4.72 -14.73
N SER A 133 6.62 4.73 -15.87
CA SER A 133 6.69 3.58 -16.77
C SER A 133 8.10 3.00 -16.88
N TYR A 134 8.33 1.83 -16.27
CA TYR A 134 9.58 1.09 -16.46
C TYR A 134 9.73 0.61 -17.90
N THR A 135 8.63 0.23 -18.55
CA THR A 135 8.63 -0.25 -19.94
C THR A 135 9.10 0.84 -20.89
N PHE A 136 8.56 2.06 -20.78
CA PHE A 136 9.02 3.23 -21.54
C PHE A 136 10.52 3.48 -21.33
N LEU A 137 10.97 3.56 -20.08
CA LEU A 137 12.36 3.87 -19.75
C LEU A 137 13.32 2.82 -20.31
N ARG A 138 12.96 1.53 -20.21
CA ARG A 138 13.79 0.42 -20.69
C ARG A 138 13.79 0.28 -22.20
N ARG A 139 12.62 0.35 -22.85
CA ARG A 139 12.51 0.19 -24.31
C ARG A 139 13.09 1.37 -25.09
N THR A 140 13.07 2.56 -24.51
CA THR A 140 13.73 3.75 -25.09
C THR A 140 15.16 3.96 -24.62
N MET A 141 15.73 3.00 -23.88
CA MET A 141 17.12 2.99 -23.38
C MET A 141 17.51 4.29 -22.67
N LYS A 142 16.65 4.77 -21.76
CA LYS A 142 16.96 5.94 -20.93
C LYS A 142 18.01 5.57 -19.89
N ASP A 143 19.01 6.43 -19.74
CA ASP A 143 20.03 6.32 -18.69
C ASP A 143 19.57 6.95 -17.37
N ASP A 144 18.56 7.83 -17.42
CA ASP A 144 17.98 8.54 -16.28
C ASP A 144 16.47 8.29 -16.19
N ILE A 145 15.91 8.33 -14.98
CA ILE A 145 14.45 8.27 -14.78
C ILE A 145 13.82 9.58 -15.26
N VAL A 146 12.96 9.47 -16.26
CA VAL A 146 12.10 10.55 -16.79
C VAL A 146 10.65 10.19 -16.53
N VAL A 147 9.91 11.10 -15.90
CA VAL A 147 8.49 10.92 -15.57
C VAL A 147 7.67 11.95 -16.33
N PRO A 148 6.93 11.56 -17.38
CA PRO A 148 5.97 12.42 -18.06
C PRO A 148 4.85 12.86 -17.11
N VAL A 149 4.56 14.15 -17.09
CA VAL A 149 3.45 14.72 -16.31
C VAL A 149 2.68 15.69 -17.18
N LEU A 150 1.35 15.59 -17.14
CA LEU A 150 0.42 16.54 -17.72
C LEU A 150 -0.35 17.23 -16.61
N ASP A 151 -0.38 18.55 -16.65
CA ASP A 151 -1.19 19.35 -15.76
C ASP A 151 -2.27 20.08 -16.56
N PHE A 152 -3.44 20.21 -15.95
CA PHE A 152 -4.57 20.97 -16.45
C PHE A 152 -5.15 21.82 -15.31
N GLN A 153 -5.85 22.88 -15.69
CA GLN A 153 -6.64 23.69 -14.79
C GLN A 153 -8.09 23.74 -15.29
N ILE A 154 -9.04 23.79 -14.36
CA ILE A 154 -10.42 24.13 -14.71
C ILE A 154 -10.56 25.66 -14.68
N GLN A 155 -10.83 26.26 -15.83
CA GLN A 155 -11.08 27.69 -16.01
C GLN A 155 -12.44 27.86 -16.70
N ASP A 156 -13.35 28.63 -16.09
CA ASP A 156 -14.72 28.84 -16.60
C ASP A 156 -15.44 27.52 -17.00
N ASP A 157 -15.35 26.50 -16.14
CA ASP A 157 -15.85 25.13 -16.37
C ASP A 157 -15.23 24.36 -17.54
N HIS A 158 -14.14 24.87 -18.13
CA HIS A 158 -13.38 24.20 -19.19
C HIS A 158 -12.04 23.68 -18.67
N ILE A 159 -11.66 22.48 -19.11
CA ILE A 159 -10.34 21.91 -18.81
C ILE A 159 -9.34 22.46 -19.82
N VAL A 160 -8.37 23.24 -19.34
CA VAL A 160 -7.30 23.82 -20.17
C VAL A 160 -5.93 23.27 -19.76
N PRO A 161 -5.02 23.01 -20.71
CA PRO A 161 -3.64 22.62 -20.41
C PRO A 161 -2.94 23.67 -19.55
N LEU A 162 -2.25 23.21 -18.50
CA LEU A 162 -1.39 24.02 -17.66
C LEU A 162 0.07 23.70 -18.00
N VAL A 163 0.67 24.53 -18.85
CA VAL A 163 2.02 24.29 -19.38
C VAL A 163 3.07 24.88 -18.46
N TYR A 164 3.94 24.03 -17.92
CA TYR A 164 5.15 24.43 -17.21
C TYR A 164 6.35 24.33 -18.16
N GLY A 165 7.15 25.41 -18.26
CA GLY A 165 8.29 25.44 -19.18
C GLY A 165 7.85 25.78 -20.61
N SER A 166 7.97 24.82 -21.54
CA SER A 166 7.62 25.02 -22.96
C SER A 166 6.46 24.14 -23.41
N GLN A 167 5.72 24.59 -24.43
CA GLN A 167 4.66 23.80 -25.07
C GLN A 167 5.21 22.45 -25.60
N GLY A 168 6.45 22.44 -26.09
CA GLY A 168 7.09 21.22 -26.58
C GLY A 168 7.31 20.16 -25.49
N ASP A 169 7.58 20.57 -24.25
CA ASP A 169 7.73 19.62 -23.13
C ASP A 169 6.39 18.97 -22.76
N TRP A 170 5.32 19.77 -22.80
CA TRP A 170 3.96 19.29 -22.57
C TRP A 170 3.51 18.35 -23.69
N ASP A 171 3.72 18.71 -24.96
CA ASP A 171 3.37 17.89 -26.13
C ASP A 171 4.16 16.56 -26.13
N SER A 172 5.43 16.60 -25.75
CA SER A 172 6.28 15.42 -25.59
C SER A 172 5.77 14.51 -24.47
N SER A 173 5.39 15.08 -23.32
CA SER A 173 4.82 14.32 -22.20
C SER A 173 3.49 13.67 -22.58
N LEU A 174 2.63 14.40 -23.30
CA LEU A 174 1.37 13.87 -23.82
C LEU A 174 1.63 12.70 -24.75
N LYS A 175 2.53 12.89 -25.73
CA LYS A 175 2.89 11.83 -26.67
C LYS A 175 3.37 10.57 -25.95
N ILE A 176 4.26 10.70 -24.96
CA ILE A 176 4.74 9.56 -24.19
C ILE A 176 3.59 8.88 -23.43
N ILE A 177 2.69 9.64 -22.80
CA ILE A 177 1.56 9.06 -22.06
C ILE A 177 0.62 8.31 -23.02
N LEU A 178 0.30 8.86 -24.18
CA LEU A 178 -0.58 8.19 -25.14
C LEU A 178 0.05 6.91 -25.74
N ASP A 179 1.36 6.96 -26.00
CA ASP A 179 2.12 5.84 -26.57
C ASP A 179 2.32 4.69 -25.56
N TRP A 180 2.52 5.01 -24.27
CA TRP A 180 3.00 4.05 -23.26
C TRP A 180 2.03 3.75 -22.11
N SER A 181 0.93 4.48 -21.99
CA SER A 181 -0.14 4.16 -21.02
C SER A 181 -1.25 3.31 -21.65
N PRO A 182 -2.20 2.78 -20.86
CA PRO A 182 -3.39 2.09 -21.36
C PRO A 182 -4.33 3.00 -22.18
N PHE A 183 -4.14 4.32 -22.14
CA PHE A 183 -5.03 5.31 -22.75
C PHE A 183 -4.40 5.90 -24.02
N SER A 184 -5.14 5.89 -25.13
CA SER A 184 -4.63 6.22 -26.48
C SER A 184 -4.99 7.62 -26.95
N SER A 185 -5.89 8.30 -26.24
CA SER A 185 -6.41 9.62 -26.61
C SER A 185 -6.51 10.55 -25.40
N MET A 186 -6.58 11.86 -25.68
CA MET A 186 -6.82 12.86 -24.64
C MET A 186 -8.19 12.64 -23.98
N GLU A 187 -9.19 12.28 -24.79
CA GLU A 187 -10.54 11.99 -24.33
C GLU A 187 -10.56 10.82 -23.34
N GLU A 188 -9.81 9.75 -23.60
CA GLU A 188 -9.67 8.61 -22.67
C GLU A 188 -8.98 9.00 -21.36
N LEU A 189 -7.96 9.86 -21.40
CA LEU A 189 -7.30 10.38 -20.20
C LEU A 189 -8.26 11.24 -19.38
N LEU A 190 -8.97 12.18 -20.03
CA LEU A 190 -9.92 13.07 -19.35
C LEU A 190 -11.13 12.31 -18.78
N GLN A 191 -11.53 11.21 -19.43
CA GLN A 191 -12.57 10.31 -18.93
C GLN A 191 -12.20 9.69 -17.58
N GLN A 192 -10.91 9.50 -17.28
CA GLN A 192 -10.46 8.98 -15.99
C GLN A 192 -10.64 9.94 -14.81
N PHE A 193 -10.96 11.21 -15.05
CA PHE A 193 -11.30 12.17 -13.99
C PHE A 193 -12.80 12.22 -13.68
N LYS A 194 -13.67 11.61 -14.49
CA LYS A 194 -15.13 11.73 -14.29
C LYS A 194 -15.64 11.05 -13.03
N ASP A 195 -14.94 10.02 -12.56
CA ASP A 195 -15.20 9.32 -11.31
C ASP A 195 -14.38 9.89 -10.13
N ILE A 196 -13.54 10.90 -10.36
CA ILE A 196 -12.86 11.70 -9.33
C ILE A 196 -13.66 13.01 -9.16
N GLU A 197 -14.64 13.00 -8.26
CA GLU A 197 -15.65 14.05 -8.13
C GLU A 197 -15.07 15.46 -7.91
N SER A 198 -14.71 15.84 -6.69
CA SER A 198 -14.20 17.18 -6.35
C SER A 198 -12.69 17.17 -6.16
N HIS A 199 -12.18 16.17 -5.46
CA HIS A 199 -10.77 15.91 -5.18
C HIS A 199 -10.57 14.41 -5.02
N GLY A 200 -9.33 13.96 -5.17
CA GLY A 200 -8.97 12.56 -4.97
C GLY A 200 -7.82 12.13 -5.85
N THR A 201 -7.42 10.88 -5.69
CA THR A 201 -6.35 10.26 -6.47
C THR A 201 -6.80 8.91 -6.97
N LYS A 202 -6.51 8.62 -8.23
CA LYS A 202 -6.64 7.31 -8.84
C LYS A 202 -5.27 6.85 -9.35
N VAL A 203 -4.83 5.69 -8.91
CA VAL A 203 -3.62 5.02 -9.36
C VAL A 203 -4.02 3.78 -10.14
N VAL A 204 -3.55 3.66 -11.37
CA VAL A 204 -3.73 2.47 -12.21
C VAL A 204 -2.37 1.83 -12.42
N ILE A 205 -2.23 0.59 -11.98
CA ILE A 205 -1.03 -0.23 -12.16
C ILE A 205 -1.35 -1.27 -13.23
N TYR A 206 -0.53 -1.33 -14.27
CA TYR A 206 -0.71 -2.20 -15.42
C TYR A 206 0.62 -2.85 -15.79
N ASP A 207 0.59 -3.74 -16.78
CA ASP A 207 1.71 -4.64 -17.07
C ASP A 207 2.13 -5.38 -15.79
N LEU A 208 1.13 -5.98 -15.12
CA LEU A 208 1.28 -6.70 -13.87
C LEU A 208 2.27 -7.86 -14.03
N TRP A 209 3.09 -8.10 -13.01
CA TRP A 209 4.13 -9.11 -13.10
C TRP A 209 3.56 -10.53 -13.19
N MET A 210 4.12 -11.30 -14.12
CA MET A 210 3.83 -12.72 -14.31
C MET A 210 5.02 -13.56 -13.86
N ASN A 211 4.76 -14.78 -13.41
CA ASN A 211 5.79 -15.78 -13.16
C ASN A 211 6.31 -16.40 -14.48
N ASP A 212 7.25 -17.34 -14.38
CA ASP A 212 7.83 -18.04 -15.53
C ASP A 212 6.81 -18.85 -16.35
N ASP A 213 5.67 -19.20 -15.74
CA ASP A 213 4.54 -19.90 -16.39
C ASP A 213 3.56 -18.94 -17.09
N GLY A 214 3.83 -17.62 -17.07
CA GLY A 214 2.95 -16.60 -17.64
C GLY A 214 1.70 -16.31 -16.80
N LEU A 215 1.68 -16.72 -15.53
CA LEU A 215 0.57 -16.49 -14.61
C LEU A 215 0.84 -15.28 -13.72
N LEU A 216 -0.19 -14.46 -13.53
CA LEU A 216 -0.15 -13.34 -12.59
C LEU A 216 -0.07 -13.85 -11.15
N GLU A 217 0.72 -13.17 -10.31
CA GLU A 217 0.75 -13.46 -8.86
C GLU A 217 -0.62 -13.21 -8.21
N LEU A 218 -1.33 -12.16 -8.67
CA LEU A 218 -2.68 -11.81 -8.23
C LEU A 218 -3.72 -12.57 -9.06
N ASP A 219 -4.66 -13.20 -8.37
CA ASP A 219 -5.85 -13.80 -8.95
C ASP A 219 -7.05 -12.88 -8.76
N PHE A 220 -7.73 -12.59 -9.87
CA PHE A 220 -8.89 -11.72 -9.90
C PHE A 220 -10.20 -12.47 -10.23
N ASP A 221 -10.11 -13.77 -10.53
CA ASP A 221 -11.17 -14.53 -11.19
C ASP A 221 -11.79 -15.60 -10.27
N ASP A 222 -11.03 -16.11 -9.29
CA ASP A 222 -11.52 -17.13 -8.34
C ASP A 222 -12.58 -16.60 -7.34
N ASP A 223 -12.55 -15.30 -7.03
CA ASP A 223 -13.53 -14.62 -6.16
C ASP A 223 -13.80 -13.20 -6.69
N ASP A 224 -15.04 -12.95 -7.10
CA ASP A 224 -15.47 -11.65 -7.66
C ASP A 224 -15.38 -10.50 -6.65
N GLU A 225 -15.42 -10.80 -5.35
CA GLU A 225 -15.33 -9.84 -4.25
C GLU A 225 -13.93 -9.81 -3.62
N ASP A 226 -12.93 -10.53 -4.11
CA ASP A 226 -11.59 -10.54 -3.52
C ASP A 226 -10.49 -10.37 -4.59
N ILE A 227 -9.27 -10.20 -4.11
CA ILE A 227 -8.05 -10.35 -4.92
C ILE A 227 -7.20 -11.36 -4.15
N LEU A 228 -7.01 -12.53 -4.74
CA LEU A 228 -6.27 -13.61 -4.10
C LEU A 228 -4.81 -13.62 -4.55
N LEU A 229 -3.93 -14.25 -3.78
CA LEU A 229 -2.61 -14.66 -4.26
C LEU A 229 -2.70 -16.08 -4.79
N ARG A 230 -2.18 -16.30 -6.00
CA ARG A 230 -2.06 -17.64 -6.56
C ARG A 230 -1.12 -18.46 -5.67
N ASP A 231 -1.63 -19.61 -5.23
CA ASP A 231 -1.02 -20.41 -4.17
C ASP A 231 0.45 -20.76 -4.49
N GLN A 232 1.35 -20.36 -3.58
CA GLN A 232 2.70 -20.92 -3.46
C GLN A 232 2.87 -21.56 -2.07
N ALA A 233 2.08 -22.56 -1.68
CA ALA A 233 2.58 -23.88 -1.27
C ALA A 233 1.59 -24.76 -0.49
N LYS A 234 1.54 -26.02 -0.96
CA LYS A 234 1.62 -27.32 -0.24
C LYS A 234 0.95 -27.45 1.14
N ALA A 235 0.04 -28.42 1.17
CA ALA A 235 -0.61 -29.02 2.32
C ALA A 235 0.31 -29.23 3.55
N THR A 236 -0.10 -28.69 4.69
CA THR A 236 0.36 -29.13 6.01
C THR A 236 -0.18 -30.54 6.29
N ALA A 237 0.72 -31.50 6.52
CA ALA A 237 0.40 -32.83 6.98
C ALA A 237 0.20 -32.84 8.51
N GLY A 238 -0.81 -33.57 9.01
CA GLY A 238 -0.90 -33.94 10.43
C GLY A 238 -2.13 -33.46 11.22
N THR A 239 -3.17 -32.89 10.60
CA THR A 239 -4.42 -32.50 11.28
C THR A 239 -5.62 -33.31 10.78
N THR A 240 -6.62 -33.47 11.65
CA THR A 240 -7.91 -34.06 11.24
C THR A 240 -8.62 -33.14 10.25
N LYS A 241 -9.45 -33.69 9.35
CA LYS A 241 -10.13 -32.93 8.29
C LYS A 241 -10.88 -31.69 8.82
N ILE A 242 -11.60 -31.85 9.93
CA ILE A 242 -12.37 -30.76 10.59
C ILE A 242 -11.43 -29.67 11.14
N GLN A 243 -10.34 -30.03 11.80
CA GLN A 243 -9.38 -29.04 12.31
C GLN A 243 -8.71 -28.28 11.18
N LYS A 244 -8.39 -28.98 10.09
CA LYS A 244 -7.82 -28.37 8.89
C LYS A 244 -8.77 -27.34 8.29
N GLU A 245 -10.06 -27.67 8.13
CA GLU A 245 -11.08 -26.75 7.64
C GLU A 245 -11.21 -25.50 8.53
N ILE A 246 -11.19 -25.66 9.86
CA ILE A 246 -11.25 -24.51 10.79
C ILE A 246 -10.02 -23.61 10.66
N ILE A 247 -8.82 -24.20 10.58
CA ILE A 247 -7.57 -23.44 10.38
C ILE A 247 -7.61 -22.70 9.05
N GLU A 248 -8.07 -23.37 7.99
CA GLU A 248 -8.11 -22.80 6.64
C GLU A 248 -9.05 -21.61 6.52
N GLN A 249 -10.16 -21.64 7.27
CA GLN A 249 -11.14 -20.56 7.36
C GLN A 249 -10.73 -19.45 8.35
N HIS A 250 -9.82 -19.73 9.28
CA HIS A 250 -9.39 -18.75 10.26
C HIS A 250 -8.57 -17.62 9.63
N ILE A 251 -8.70 -16.41 10.17
CA ILE A 251 -8.06 -15.19 9.65
C ILE A 251 -6.54 -15.32 9.52
N SER A 252 -5.88 -16.04 10.44
CA SER A 252 -4.42 -16.28 10.40
C SER A 252 -3.95 -17.05 9.18
N HIS A 253 -4.83 -17.88 8.60
CA HIS A 253 -4.55 -18.59 7.36
C HIS A 253 -4.98 -17.72 6.17
N ARG A 254 -6.24 -17.25 6.18
CA ARG A 254 -6.83 -16.47 5.09
C ARG A 254 -6.02 -15.23 4.71
N LEU A 255 -5.46 -14.50 5.67
CA LEU A 255 -4.67 -13.29 5.39
C LEU A 255 -3.47 -13.54 4.47
N ARG A 256 -3.00 -14.79 4.35
CA ARG A 256 -1.83 -15.15 3.54
C ARG A 256 -2.11 -15.08 2.04
N PHE A 257 -3.38 -15.21 1.65
CA PHE A 257 -3.80 -15.32 0.25
C PHE A 257 -5.05 -14.50 -0.09
N SER A 258 -5.86 -14.06 0.87
CA SER A 258 -7.04 -13.21 0.63
C SER A 258 -6.74 -11.77 1.03
N LEU A 259 -6.81 -10.85 0.06
CA LEU A 259 -6.58 -9.44 0.33
C LEU A 259 -7.69 -8.89 1.22
N ARG A 260 -8.94 -9.33 1.03
CA ARG A 260 -10.07 -8.98 1.91
C ARG A 260 -9.80 -9.37 3.36
N ALA A 261 -9.29 -10.58 3.58
CA ALA A 261 -8.92 -11.05 4.90
C ALA A 261 -7.79 -10.19 5.49
N TYR A 262 -6.71 -9.95 4.75
CA TYR A 262 -5.62 -9.11 5.25
C TYR A 262 -6.06 -7.68 5.58
N THR A 263 -6.80 -7.04 4.67
CA THR A 263 -7.30 -5.66 4.85
C THR A 263 -8.28 -5.52 6.01
N SER A 264 -9.06 -6.57 6.34
CA SER A 264 -9.98 -6.56 7.47
C SER A 264 -9.32 -6.33 8.83
N ILE A 265 -8.05 -6.75 8.98
CA ILE A 265 -7.26 -6.63 10.22
C ILE A 265 -6.08 -5.66 10.09
N LEU A 266 -5.91 -5.05 8.91
CA LEU A 266 -4.75 -4.21 8.58
C LEU A 266 -4.60 -3.02 9.53
N TYR A 267 -5.73 -2.51 10.04
CA TYR A 267 -5.76 -1.43 11.01
C TYR A 267 -6.32 -1.91 12.36
N LEU A 268 -5.64 -1.57 13.45
CA LEU A 268 -6.02 -2.00 14.81
C LEU A 268 -7.40 -1.46 15.21
N LYS A 269 -7.64 -0.18 14.91
CA LYS A 269 -8.86 0.56 15.18
C LYS A 269 -9.52 0.92 13.85
N LYS A 270 -10.83 0.68 13.80
CA LYS A 270 -11.69 1.12 12.71
C LYS A 270 -11.72 2.66 12.63
N TYR A 271 -11.60 3.19 11.43
CA TYR A 271 -11.83 4.60 11.17
C TYR A 271 -13.34 4.88 11.06
N ALA A 272 -13.84 5.90 11.75
CA ALA A 272 -15.29 6.15 11.85
C ALA A 272 -15.93 6.52 10.51
N ASN A 273 -15.26 7.37 9.72
CA ASN A 273 -15.78 7.95 8.49
C ASN A 273 -14.97 7.52 7.26
N PHE A 274 -14.23 6.41 7.33
CA PHE A 274 -13.41 5.93 6.22
C PHE A 274 -13.68 4.45 5.93
N GLN A 275 -13.84 4.12 4.65
CA GLN A 275 -14.15 2.76 4.19
C GLN A 275 -13.09 2.24 3.21
N ILE A 276 -12.69 0.99 3.40
CA ILE A 276 -11.92 0.26 2.39
C ILE A 276 -12.93 -0.56 1.59
N ILE A 277 -12.98 -0.33 0.28
CA ILE A 277 -13.88 -1.01 -0.64
C ILE A 277 -13.00 -1.84 -1.57
N LEU A 278 -13.15 -3.17 -1.52
CA LEU A 278 -12.42 -4.08 -2.37
C LEU A 278 -13.40 -4.70 -3.36
N ARG A 279 -13.11 -4.65 -4.66
CA ARG A 279 -13.94 -5.26 -5.72
C ARG A 279 -15.43 -4.93 -5.56
N GLY A 280 -15.73 -3.64 -5.45
CA GLY A 280 -17.10 -3.13 -5.24
C GLY A 280 -17.74 -3.36 -3.85
N LYS A 281 -17.11 -4.11 -2.93
CA LYS A 281 -17.69 -4.41 -1.61
C LYS A 281 -16.83 -3.93 -0.43
N VAL A 282 -17.48 -3.21 0.48
CA VAL A 282 -16.88 -2.72 1.73
C VAL A 282 -16.26 -3.88 2.51
N VAL A 283 -15.01 -3.72 2.92
CA VAL A 283 -14.30 -4.69 3.77
C VAL A 283 -14.80 -4.52 5.21
N GLU A 284 -15.28 -5.61 5.80
CA GLU A 284 -15.66 -5.64 7.21
C GLU A 284 -14.41 -5.59 8.09
N HIS A 285 -14.34 -4.61 8.99
CA HIS A 285 -13.22 -4.49 9.92
C HIS A 285 -13.33 -5.54 11.03
N ILE A 286 -12.24 -6.24 11.30
CA ILE A 286 -12.12 -7.23 12.37
C ILE A 286 -11.16 -6.70 13.42
N ASN A 287 -11.66 -6.54 14.65
CA ASN A 287 -10.82 -6.28 15.82
C ASN A 287 -10.47 -7.60 16.51
N ILE A 288 -9.25 -8.09 16.28
CA ILE A 288 -8.77 -9.36 16.85
C ILE A 288 -8.89 -9.38 18.38
N ALA A 289 -8.62 -8.26 19.06
CA ALA A 289 -8.66 -8.19 20.53
C ALA A 289 -10.09 -8.26 21.10
N HIS A 290 -11.12 -8.02 20.29
CA HIS A 290 -12.52 -8.16 20.71
C HIS A 290 -12.98 -9.62 20.70
N ASP A 291 -12.48 -10.42 19.75
CA ASP A 291 -12.87 -11.82 19.56
C ASP A 291 -12.17 -12.80 20.53
N LEU A 292 -11.28 -12.31 21.41
CA LEU A 292 -10.53 -13.13 22.35
C LEU A 292 -11.40 -13.68 23.49
N LYS A 293 -11.40 -15.00 23.67
CA LYS A 293 -11.96 -15.68 24.84
C LYS A 293 -11.02 -15.53 26.04
N PHE A 294 -11.59 -15.37 27.24
CA PHE A 294 -10.85 -15.25 28.51
C PHE A 294 -9.74 -14.17 28.48
N LYS A 295 -10.03 -13.05 27.84
CA LYS A 295 -9.09 -11.96 27.62
C LYS A 295 -8.51 -11.42 28.94
N LYS A 296 -7.19 -11.23 28.94
CA LYS A 296 -6.43 -10.52 29.97
C LYS A 296 -5.65 -9.38 29.32
N ILE A 297 -5.48 -8.29 30.06
CA ILE A 297 -4.73 -7.12 29.63
C ILE A 297 -3.48 -7.01 30.50
N PHE A 298 -2.32 -7.00 29.86
CA PHE A 298 -1.03 -6.80 30.50
C PHE A 298 -0.46 -5.43 30.14
N THR A 299 0.42 -4.91 30.98
CA THR A 299 1.16 -3.68 30.70
C THR A 299 2.63 -4.02 30.53
N TYR A 300 3.14 -3.83 29.32
CA TYR A 300 4.57 -3.90 29.01
C TYR A 300 5.19 -2.51 29.15
N LYS A 301 6.37 -2.42 29.79
CA LYS A 301 7.13 -1.18 29.93
C LYS A 301 8.48 -1.37 29.23
N PRO A 302 8.66 -0.87 28.00
CA PRO A 302 9.94 -0.95 27.31
C PRO A 302 10.99 -0.16 28.08
N GLN A 303 12.16 -0.75 28.26
CA GLN A 303 13.32 -0.08 28.85
C GLN A 303 14.02 0.75 27.77
N VAL A 304 13.45 1.92 27.47
CA VAL A 304 14.04 2.92 26.56
C VAL A 304 15.12 3.71 27.31
N THR A 305 16.18 4.16 26.63
CA THR A 305 17.25 4.97 27.24
C THR A 305 16.71 6.29 27.82
N HIS A 306 17.41 6.80 28.84
CA HIS A 306 16.96 7.74 29.89
C HIS A 306 16.27 9.06 29.51
N ASP A 307 16.11 9.41 28.23
CA ASP A 307 15.47 10.67 27.78
C ASP A 307 14.12 10.47 27.04
N SER A 308 13.64 9.23 26.91
CA SER A 308 12.34 8.96 26.29
C SER A 308 11.27 8.75 27.36
N GLN A 309 10.13 9.44 27.24
CA GLN A 309 8.96 9.20 28.08
C GLN A 309 8.69 7.68 28.15
N VAL A 310 8.53 7.14 29.36
CA VAL A 310 8.21 5.72 29.56
C VAL A 310 6.83 5.45 28.96
N VAL A 311 6.79 4.97 27.72
CA VAL A 311 5.53 4.61 27.04
C VAL A 311 5.15 3.21 27.49
N SER A 312 4.20 3.10 28.42
CA SER A 312 3.61 1.80 28.76
C SER A 312 2.71 1.32 27.62
N VAL A 313 2.88 0.07 27.19
CA VAL A 313 2.09 -0.57 26.14
C VAL A 313 1.12 -1.58 26.74
N LYS A 314 -0.15 -1.51 26.33
CA LYS A 314 -1.16 -2.51 26.69
C LYS A 314 -1.06 -3.69 25.73
N VAL A 315 -1.09 -4.89 26.29
CA VAL A 315 -1.09 -6.15 25.55
C VAL A 315 -2.36 -6.91 25.90
N ASP A 316 -3.27 -7.03 24.95
CA ASP A 316 -4.45 -7.89 25.07
C ASP A 316 -4.02 -9.32 24.72
N VAL A 317 -4.28 -10.29 25.60
CA VAL A 317 -3.97 -11.70 25.37
C VAL A 317 -5.15 -12.54 25.79
N GLY A 318 -5.52 -13.51 24.96
CA GLY A 318 -6.58 -14.46 25.27
C GLY A 318 -6.53 -15.65 24.34
N PHE A 319 -7.58 -16.46 24.36
CA PHE A 319 -7.72 -17.60 23.46
C PHE A 319 -8.47 -17.19 22.20
N ALA A 320 -8.08 -17.73 21.05
CA ALA A 320 -8.85 -17.64 19.81
C ALA A 320 -10.28 -18.15 20.03
N LYS A 321 -11.26 -17.58 19.32
CA LYS A 321 -12.66 -17.99 19.44
C LYS A 321 -12.88 -19.45 19.03
N GLU A 322 -12.02 -20.00 18.18
CA GLU A 322 -12.00 -21.39 17.71
C GLU A 322 -11.26 -22.34 18.67
N ALA A 323 -10.75 -21.88 19.82
CA ALA A 323 -10.10 -22.76 20.79
C ALA A 323 -11.01 -23.94 21.20
N PRO A 324 -10.49 -25.17 21.34
CA PRO A 324 -9.07 -25.54 21.38
C PRO A 324 -8.49 -26.05 20.03
N VAL A 325 -8.76 -25.39 18.91
CA VAL A 325 -8.14 -25.75 17.61
C VAL A 325 -6.63 -25.46 17.60
N LEU A 326 -5.86 -26.48 17.21
CA LEU A 326 -4.40 -26.42 17.05
C LEU A 326 -4.02 -25.59 15.81
N GLY A 327 -2.89 -24.89 15.84
CA GLY A 327 -2.36 -24.16 14.68
C GLY A 327 -2.73 -22.67 14.59
N ILE A 328 -3.70 -22.21 15.38
CA ILE A 328 -4.04 -20.78 15.51
C ILE A 328 -3.36 -20.24 16.77
N PHE A 329 -2.30 -19.44 16.65
CA PHE A 329 -1.68 -18.74 17.78
C PHE A 329 -0.71 -17.67 17.28
N GLY A 330 -0.36 -16.71 18.15
CA GLY A 330 0.64 -15.69 17.86
C GLY A 330 0.23 -14.29 18.29
N MET A 331 1.18 -13.37 18.23
CA MET A 331 1.00 -11.97 18.57
C MET A 331 0.74 -11.15 17.30
N ASN A 332 -0.28 -10.30 17.31
CA ASN A 332 -0.53 -9.34 16.25
C ASN A 332 0.04 -7.99 16.68
N VAL A 333 1.12 -7.58 16.03
CA VAL A 333 1.88 -6.38 16.41
C VAL A 333 1.55 -5.27 15.43
N TYR A 334 1.01 -4.18 15.96
CA TYR A 334 0.67 -2.97 15.23
C TYR A 334 1.67 -1.85 15.54
N HIS A 335 1.78 -0.88 14.65
CA HIS A 335 2.53 0.36 14.82
C HIS A 335 1.71 1.50 14.20
N LYS A 336 1.37 2.52 14.99
CA LYS A 336 0.54 3.67 14.60
C LYS A 336 -0.74 3.22 13.88
N ASN A 337 -1.52 2.37 14.56
CA ASN A 337 -2.72 1.74 14.04
C ASN A 337 -2.52 0.74 12.88
N ARG A 338 -1.32 0.57 12.32
CA ARG A 338 -1.04 -0.28 11.16
C ARG A 338 -0.43 -1.62 11.55
N LEU A 339 -0.98 -2.74 11.08
CA LEU A 339 -0.48 -4.09 11.34
C LEU A 339 0.89 -4.27 10.71
N ILE A 340 1.90 -4.67 11.48
CA ILE A 340 3.26 -4.94 10.97
C ILE A 340 3.52 -6.44 10.94
N MET A 341 3.24 -7.13 12.05
CA MET A 341 3.47 -8.58 12.17
C MET A 341 2.18 -9.30 12.56
N PRO A 342 1.46 -9.94 11.60
CA PRO A 342 0.32 -10.79 11.90
C PRO A 342 0.76 -12.13 12.50
N PHE A 343 0.07 -12.58 13.56
CA PHE A 343 0.26 -13.90 14.17
C PHE A 343 1.74 -14.29 14.39
N TRP A 344 2.56 -13.33 14.83
CA TRP A 344 3.97 -13.53 15.13
C TRP A 344 4.15 -14.58 16.22
N LYS A 345 4.85 -15.66 15.88
CA LYS A 345 5.04 -16.82 16.75
C LYS A 345 6.23 -16.60 17.68
N VAL A 346 5.97 -16.02 18.85
CA VAL A 346 6.94 -15.84 19.94
C VAL A 346 7.19 -17.12 20.75
N LEU A 347 6.35 -18.14 20.56
CA LEU A 347 6.49 -19.47 21.18
C LEU A 347 6.84 -20.51 20.12
N GLN A 348 7.62 -21.52 20.52
CA GLN A 348 8.09 -22.58 19.63
C GLN A 348 6.94 -23.39 19.03
N GLU A 349 6.96 -23.57 17.70
CA GLU A 349 6.03 -24.44 17.00
C GLU A 349 6.11 -25.88 17.51
N GLY A 350 4.95 -26.53 17.70
CA GLY A 350 4.86 -27.90 18.22
C GLY A 350 4.76 -28.01 19.75
N SER A 351 5.06 -26.94 20.49
CA SER A 351 4.85 -26.90 21.95
C SER A 351 3.36 -27.00 22.31
N SER A 352 3.06 -27.56 23.49
CA SER A 352 1.72 -27.49 24.09
C SER A 352 1.44 -26.14 24.77
N ARG A 353 2.49 -25.38 25.07
CA ARG A 353 2.40 -24.07 25.73
C ARG A 353 1.94 -23.01 24.73
N GLY A 354 0.94 -22.22 25.10
CA GLY A 354 0.44 -21.11 24.29
C GLY A 354 -0.43 -21.51 23.08
N ARG A 355 -0.88 -22.77 23.00
CA ARG A 355 -1.82 -23.20 21.96
C ARG A 355 -3.11 -22.38 22.01
N SER A 356 -3.58 -21.96 20.84
CA SER A 356 -4.77 -21.12 20.71
C SER A 356 -4.64 -19.76 21.39
N VAL A 357 -3.46 -19.36 21.89
CA VAL A 357 -3.25 -18.05 22.49
C VAL A 357 -2.96 -17.03 21.40
N VAL A 358 -3.78 -16.00 21.35
CA VAL A 358 -3.65 -14.86 20.45
C VAL A 358 -3.47 -13.61 21.29
N GLY A 359 -2.50 -12.80 20.90
CA GLY A 359 -2.28 -11.49 21.51
C GLY A 359 -2.34 -10.36 20.50
N VAL A 360 -2.55 -9.16 21.01
CA VAL A 360 -2.59 -7.92 20.23
C VAL A 360 -1.85 -6.84 21.02
N LEU A 361 -0.95 -6.12 20.37
CA LEU A 361 -0.30 -4.93 20.93
C LEU A 361 0.03 -3.90 19.86
N GLU A 362 0.19 -2.64 20.29
CA GLU A 362 0.65 -1.54 19.47
C GLU A 362 2.04 -1.07 19.96
N ALA A 363 3.08 -1.35 19.17
CA ALA A 363 4.49 -1.16 19.50
C ALA A 363 5.07 0.14 18.88
N ASN A 364 4.52 1.30 19.25
CA ASN A 364 4.96 2.62 18.74
C ASN A 364 6.38 3.05 19.19
N PHE A 365 7.08 2.23 19.97
CA PHE A 365 8.42 2.49 20.49
C PHE A 365 9.50 1.78 19.65
N ILE A 366 9.12 1.07 18.59
CA ILE A 366 10.01 0.40 17.64
C ILE A 366 9.61 0.86 16.24
N GLU A 367 10.61 1.19 15.42
CA GLU A 367 10.36 1.58 14.03
C GLU A 367 10.22 0.34 13.13
N PRO A 368 9.22 0.30 12.23
CA PRO A 368 9.11 -0.73 11.21
C PRO A 368 10.29 -0.72 10.25
N ALA A 369 10.57 -1.88 9.64
CA ALA A 369 11.44 -1.96 8.47
C ALA A 369 10.83 -1.24 7.26
N HIS A 370 11.63 -1.02 6.21
CA HIS A 370 11.23 -0.25 5.02
C HIS A 370 9.94 -0.76 4.34
N ASP A 371 9.69 -2.07 4.34
CA ASP A 371 8.50 -2.70 3.72
C ASP A 371 7.27 -2.76 4.64
N LYS A 372 7.44 -2.33 5.91
CA LYS A 372 6.45 -2.39 6.99
C LYS A 372 5.87 -3.80 7.22
N GLN A 373 6.67 -4.85 6.98
CA GLN A 373 6.31 -6.26 7.23
C GLN A 373 7.13 -6.90 8.37
N ASP A 374 8.10 -6.17 8.92
CA ASP A 374 8.86 -6.52 10.12
C ASP A 374 9.30 -5.22 10.83
N PHE A 375 9.96 -5.34 11.98
CA PHE A 375 10.59 -4.22 12.68
C PHE A 375 12.10 -4.19 12.45
N GLU A 376 12.70 -3.02 12.62
CA GLU A 376 14.15 -2.91 12.65
C GLU A 376 14.73 -3.77 13.79
N ARG A 377 15.81 -4.51 13.50
CA ARG A 377 16.48 -5.42 14.44
C ARG A 377 17.26 -4.65 15.50
N THR A 378 16.53 -4.09 16.45
CA THR A 378 17.06 -3.30 17.57
C THR A 378 17.04 -4.10 18.89
N PRO A 379 17.83 -3.71 19.90
CA PRO A 379 17.73 -4.29 21.23
C PRO A 379 16.33 -4.19 21.85
N LEU A 380 15.55 -3.16 21.50
CA LEU A 380 14.16 -3.01 21.95
C LEU A 380 13.25 -4.08 21.34
N PHE A 381 13.41 -4.39 20.05
CA PHE A 381 12.67 -5.46 19.40
C PHE A 381 13.00 -6.84 19.98
N ILE A 382 14.28 -7.12 20.19
CA ILE A 382 14.71 -8.39 20.82
C ILE A 382 14.11 -8.54 22.22
N ARG A 383 14.08 -7.46 23.02
CA ARG A 383 13.45 -7.45 24.36
C ARG A 383 11.93 -7.54 24.35
N LEU A 384 11.28 -7.27 23.22
CA LEU A 384 9.84 -7.46 23.07
C LEU A 384 9.53 -8.93 22.76
N GLU A 385 10.43 -9.62 22.06
CA GLU A 385 10.31 -11.04 21.73
C GLU A 385 10.49 -11.96 22.95
N THR A 386 11.43 -11.60 23.84
CA THR A 386 11.75 -12.32 25.08
C THR A 386 10.84 -11.93 26.24
#